data_AF-A0A1H9IDF2-F1
#
_entry.id   AF-A0A1H9IDF2-F1
#
_cell.length_a   1.000
_cell.length_b   1.000
_cell.length_c   1.000
_cell.angle_alpha   90.00
_cell.angle_beta   90.00
_cell.angle_gamma   90.00
#
_symmetry.space_group_name_H-M   'P 1'
#
loop_
_entity.id
_entity.type
_entity.pdbx_description
1 polymer ?
#
loop_
_entity_poly.entity_id
_entity_poly.type
_entity_poly.pdbx_seq_one_letter_code
_entity_poly.pdbx_strand_id
1 'polypeptide(L)'
;MNIAIIMLAAGKSERFKLQGGEHKLLVPIQGRPLIDYALQSAISTGLDTYLVTQPEETALHHLVAAEALITYPSRGLGESIAIAVNHTAQYDGWVVTLADMPFFSDPTPI
;
A
#
# COMPACT_ATOMS: atom_id res chain seq x y z
N MET A 1 11.27 9.50 -18.27
CA MET A 1 11.09 8.31 -17.41
C MET A 1 9.82 8.55 -16.62
N ASN A 2 8.76 7.84 -16.95
CA ASN A 2 7.49 7.84 -16.24
C ASN A 2 7.54 6.75 -15.17
N ILE A 3 7.40 7.11 -13.89
CA ILE A 3 7.56 6.19 -12.76
C ILE A 3 6.28 6.20 -11.92
N ALA A 4 5.85 5.02 -11.46
CA ALA A 4 4.74 4.88 -10.53
C ALA A 4 5.19 4.32 -9.17
N ILE A 5 4.36 4.52 -8.14
CA ILE A 5 4.49 3.90 -6.84
C ILE A 5 3.55 2.69 -6.76
N ILE A 6 4.09 1.54 -6.39
CA ILE A 6 3.33 0.34 -6.02
C ILE A 6 3.40 0.18 -4.50
N MET A 7 2.28 0.37 -3.84
CA MET A 7 2.14 0.19 -2.40
C MET A 7 1.52 -1.16 -2.08
N LEU A 8 2.28 -2.00 -1.37
CA LEU A 8 1.88 -3.37 -1.07
C LEU A 8 1.17 -3.44 0.28
N ALA A 9 -0.10 -3.82 0.24
CA ALA A 9 -1.00 -3.98 1.39
C ALA A 9 -1.70 -5.35 1.44
N ALA A 10 -1.33 -6.30 0.58
CA ALA A 10 -1.96 -7.64 0.50
C ALA A 10 -1.63 -8.60 1.67
N GLY A 11 -0.97 -8.12 2.73
CA GLY A 11 -0.64 -8.92 3.90
C GLY A 11 -1.84 -9.10 4.82
N LYS A 12 -2.27 -10.34 5.06
CA LYS A 12 -3.51 -10.71 5.79
C LYS A 12 -3.60 -10.29 7.27
N SER A 13 -2.53 -9.76 7.84
CA SER A 13 -2.48 -9.36 9.25
C SER A 13 -2.88 -10.45 10.25
N GLU A 14 -2.65 -11.74 9.92
CA GLU A 14 -3.18 -12.90 10.67
C GLU A 14 -2.84 -12.84 12.17
N ARG A 15 -1.58 -12.54 12.51
CA ARG A 15 -1.14 -12.41 13.92
C ARG A 15 -1.81 -11.26 14.67
N PHE A 16 -2.13 -10.17 13.98
CA PHE A 16 -2.82 -9.01 14.57
C PHE A 16 -4.29 -9.34 14.82
N LYS A 17 -4.95 -9.96 13.84
CA LYS A 17 -6.34 -10.40 13.95
C LYS A 17 -6.53 -11.45 15.06
N LEU A 18 -5.57 -12.35 15.23
CA LEU A 18 -5.58 -13.36 16.32
C LEU A 18 -5.53 -12.76 17.73
N GLN A 19 -5.04 -11.53 17.88
CA GLN A 19 -5.02 -10.83 19.17
C GLN A 19 -6.28 -9.97 19.40
N GLY A 20 -7.33 -10.16 18.59
CA GLY A 20 -8.59 -9.42 18.69
C GLY A 20 -8.52 -8.01 18.08
N GLY A 21 -7.46 -7.71 17.32
CA GLY A 21 -7.33 -6.46 16.59
C GLY A 21 -8.02 -6.49 15.23
N GLU A 22 -8.36 -5.32 14.71
CA GLU A 22 -8.72 -5.10 13.31
C GLU A 22 -7.51 -5.31 12.38
N HIS A 23 -7.67 -5.04 11.08
CA HIS A 23 -6.56 -5.05 10.14
C HIS A 23 -5.43 -4.11 10.60
N LYS A 24 -4.17 -4.59 10.65
CA LYS A 24 -3.03 -3.86 11.26
C LYS A 24 -2.84 -2.45 10.69
N LEU A 25 -3.14 -2.29 9.40
CA LEU A 25 -2.99 -1.05 8.64
C LEU A 25 -3.98 0.04 9.10
N LEU A 26 -5.10 -0.36 9.73
CA LEU A 26 -6.14 0.54 10.22
C LEU A 26 -5.95 0.87 11.71
N VAL A 27 -4.96 0.28 12.37
CA VAL A 27 -4.66 0.58 13.76
C VAL A 27 -4.12 2.02 13.85
N PRO A 28 -4.65 2.84 14.77
CA PRO A 28 -4.19 4.21 14.92
C PRO A 28 -2.78 4.25 15.54
N ILE A 29 -1.87 4.95 14.87
CA ILE A 29 -0.61 5.44 15.43
C ILE A 29 -0.71 6.96 15.50
N GLN A 30 -0.46 7.55 16.68
CA GLN A 30 -0.60 8.99 16.92
C GLN A 30 -1.94 9.58 16.44
N GLY A 31 -3.03 8.80 16.57
CA GLY A 31 -4.38 9.22 16.19
C GLY A 31 -4.74 9.08 14.71
N ARG A 32 -3.86 8.53 13.86
CA ARG A 32 -4.13 8.25 12.44
C ARG A 32 -3.88 6.79 12.09
N PRO A 33 -4.71 6.16 11.23
CA PRO A 33 -4.43 4.83 10.69
C PRO A 33 -2.99 4.69 10.19
N LEU A 34 -2.33 3.57 10.48
CA LEU A 34 -0.94 3.29 10.07
C LEU A 34 -0.71 3.52 8.56
N ILE A 35 -1.64 3.07 7.72
CA ILE A 35 -1.55 3.20 6.26
C ILE A 35 -1.63 4.64 5.76
N ASP A 36 -2.31 5.53 6.50
CA ASP A 36 -2.48 6.92 6.08
C ASP A 36 -1.13 7.62 5.97
N TYR A 37 -0.17 7.28 6.82
CA TYR A 37 1.19 7.81 6.76
C TYR A 37 1.89 7.41 5.45
N ALA A 38 1.83 6.12 5.10
CA ALA A 38 2.44 5.60 3.88
C ALA A 38 1.76 6.22 2.64
N LEU A 39 0.43 6.26 2.60
CA LEU A 39 -0.35 6.85 1.51
C LEU A 39 -0.06 8.34 1.35
N GLN A 40 -0.02 9.08 2.45
CA GLN A 40 0.29 10.51 2.42
C GLN A 40 1.72 10.77 1.90
N SER A 41 2.71 9.99 2.36
CA SER A 41 4.07 10.07 1.82
C SER A 41 4.09 9.79 0.31
N ALA A 42 3.42 8.73 -0.15
CA ALA A 42 3.37 8.38 -1.57
C ALA A 42 2.68 9.48 -2.41
N ILE A 43 1.51 9.95 -1.98
CA ILE A 43 0.76 11.01 -2.67
C ILE A 43 1.55 12.32 -2.73
N SER A 44 2.32 12.65 -1.68
CA SER A 44 3.12 13.88 -1.65
C SER A 44 4.23 13.94 -2.70
N THR A 45 4.62 12.79 -3.27
CA THR A 45 5.60 12.74 -4.38
C THR A 45 5.04 13.27 -5.70
N GLY A 46 3.71 13.32 -5.85
CA GLY A 46 3.05 13.63 -7.12
C GLY A 46 3.11 12.50 -8.16
N LEU A 47 3.67 11.33 -7.81
CA LEU A 47 3.67 10.16 -8.67
C LEU A 47 2.34 9.40 -8.58
N ASP A 48 1.93 8.81 -9.71
CA ASP A 48 0.80 7.89 -9.72
C ASP A 48 1.06 6.74 -8.74
N THR A 49 0.10 6.52 -7.83
CA THR A 49 0.25 5.60 -6.71
C THR A 49 -0.83 4.54 -6.76
N TYR A 50 -0.44 3.27 -6.74
CA TYR A 50 -1.33 2.12 -6.79
C TYR A 50 -1.27 1.33 -5.48
N LEU A 51 -2.43 1.07 -4.89
CA LEU A 51 -2.58 0.23 -3.70
C LEU A 51 -2.90 -1.21 -4.12
N VAL A 52 -2.02 -2.14 -3.74
CA VAL A 52 -2.18 -3.57 -4.02
C VAL A 52 -2.66 -4.27 -2.76
N THR A 53 -3.87 -4.82 -2.79
CA THR A 53 -4.48 -5.45 -1.61
C THR A 53 -5.26 -6.72 -1.96
N GLN A 54 -5.73 -7.42 -0.93
CA GLN A 54 -6.58 -8.60 -1.11
C GLN A 54 -8.02 -8.18 -1.45
N PRO A 55 -8.77 -8.96 -2.24
CA PRO A 55 -10.18 -8.69 -2.54
C PRO A 55 -11.07 -8.64 -1.30
N GLU A 56 -10.75 -9.40 -0.25
CA GLU A 56 -11.50 -9.42 1.01
C GLU A 56 -11.26 -8.20 1.92
N GLU A 57 -10.20 -7.42 1.68
CA GLU A 57 -9.82 -6.28 2.53
C GLU A 57 -10.55 -4.99 2.09
N THR A 58 -11.88 -5.04 2.09
CA THR A 58 -12.77 -3.96 1.61
C THR A 58 -12.53 -2.62 2.30
N ALA A 59 -12.17 -2.63 3.58
CA ALA A 59 -11.85 -1.43 4.34
C ALA A 59 -10.65 -0.66 3.72
N LEU A 60 -9.71 -1.36 3.10
CA LEU A 60 -8.57 -0.73 2.41
C LEU A 60 -8.94 -0.17 1.04
N HIS A 61 -9.98 -0.72 0.40
CA HIS A 61 -10.40 -0.30 -0.94
C HIS A 61 -10.92 1.14 -0.92
N HIS A 62 -11.56 1.55 0.18
CA HIS A 62 -12.10 2.90 0.34
C HIS A 62 -11.04 3.98 0.56
N LEU A 63 -9.77 3.61 0.72
CA LEU A 63 -8.68 4.56 0.97
C LEU A 63 -8.12 5.21 -0.30
N VAL A 64 -8.43 4.63 -1.48
CA VAL A 64 -7.93 5.10 -2.78
C VAL A 64 -9.07 5.14 -3.80
N ALA A 65 -8.86 5.88 -4.89
CA ALA A 65 -9.76 5.83 -6.03
C ALA A 65 -9.73 4.43 -6.69
N ALA A 66 -10.82 4.07 -7.38
CA ALA A 66 -10.94 2.74 -7.98
C ALA A 66 -9.84 2.46 -9.03
N GLU A 67 -9.38 3.49 -9.72
CA GLU A 67 -8.32 3.43 -10.74
C GLU A 67 -6.92 3.21 -10.13
N ALA A 68 -6.76 3.56 -8.86
CA ALA A 68 -5.53 3.36 -8.09
C ALA A 68 -5.55 2.05 -7.28
N LEU A 69 -6.63 1.28 -7.36
CA LEU A 69 -6.81 0.05 -6.59
C LEU A 69 -6.53 -1.19 -7.44
N ILE A 70 -5.62 -2.03 -6.96
CA ILE A 70 -5.33 -3.35 -7.55
C ILE A 70 -5.67 -4.41 -6.52
N THR A 71 -6.70 -5.22 -6.79
CA THR A 71 -7.09 -6.34 -5.91
C THR A 71 -6.68 -7.68 -6.50
N TYR A 72 -6.02 -8.52 -5.71
CA TYR A 72 -5.66 -9.88 -6.11
C TYR A 72 -5.45 -10.80 -4.90
N PRO A 73 -5.91 -12.06 -4.95
CA PRO A 73 -5.75 -13.05 -3.87
C PRO A 73 -4.29 -13.54 -3.72
N SER A 74 -3.38 -12.63 -3.39
CA SER A 74 -1.93 -12.87 -3.41
C SER A 74 -1.50 -13.80 -2.29
N ARG A 75 -0.56 -14.71 -2.61
CA ARG A 75 0.07 -15.67 -1.70
C ARG A 75 1.41 -15.18 -1.15
N GLY A 76 1.90 -14.04 -1.62
CA GLY A 76 3.17 -13.50 -1.16
C GLY A 76 3.62 -12.24 -1.90
N LEU A 77 4.70 -11.64 -1.39
CA LEU A 77 5.20 -10.36 -1.87
C LEU A 77 5.53 -10.35 -3.37
N GLY A 78 6.19 -11.39 -3.86
CA GLY A 78 6.60 -11.48 -5.27
C GLY A 78 5.42 -11.53 -6.24
N GLU A 79 4.34 -12.20 -5.86
CA GLU A 79 3.11 -12.26 -6.68
C GLU A 79 2.41 -10.89 -6.70
N SER A 80 2.32 -10.21 -5.55
CA SER A 80 1.78 -8.85 -5.49
C SER A 80 2.57 -7.88 -6.37
N ILE A 81 3.90 -7.98 -6.38
CA ILE A 81 4.77 -7.16 -7.23
C ILE A 81 4.52 -7.47 -8.70
N ALA A 82 4.57 -8.75 -9.10
CA ALA A 82 4.42 -9.15 -10.49
C ALA A 82 3.08 -8.68 -11.09
N ILE A 83 2.01 -8.77 -10.31
CA ILE A 83 0.66 -8.37 -10.73
C ILE A 83 0.56 -6.86 -10.87
N ALA A 84 1.09 -6.11 -9.91
CA ALA A 84 1.08 -4.67 -9.96
C ALA A 84 1.91 -4.13 -11.13
N VAL A 85 3.11 -4.70 -11.35
CA VAL A 85 3.95 -4.38 -12.51
C VAL A 85 3.22 -4.66 -13.81
N ASN A 86 2.55 -5.81 -13.95
CA ASN A 86 1.80 -6.14 -15.16
C ASN A 86 0.59 -5.21 -15.37
N HIS A 87 -0.11 -4.83 -14.29
CA HIS A 87 -1.25 -3.91 -14.35
C HIS A 87 -0.83 -2.48 -14.71
N THR A 88 0.40 -2.11 -14.39
CA THR A 88 0.96 -0.77 -14.58
C THR A 88 2.09 -0.77 -15.61
N ALA A 89 2.03 -1.68 -16.59
CA ALA A 89 3.08 -1.89 -17.59
C ALA A 89 3.32 -0.68 -18.52
N GLN A 90 2.46 0.34 -18.47
CA GLN A 90 2.65 1.60 -19.17
C GLN A 90 3.73 2.53 -18.58
N TYR A 91 4.20 2.26 -17.35
CA TYR A 91 5.30 3.03 -16.74
C TYR A 91 6.66 2.45 -17.12
N ASP A 92 7.68 3.32 -17.13
CA ASP A 92 9.07 2.94 -17.41
C ASP A 92 9.75 2.28 -16.19
N GLY A 93 9.18 2.44 -14.99
CA GLY A 93 9.71 1.87 -13.75
C GLY A 93 8.80 2.08 -12.54
N TRP A 94 9.15 1.44 -11.43
CA TRP A 94 8.34 1.43 -10.21
C TRP A 94 9.16 1.63 -8.95
N VAL A 95 8.62 2.41 -8.02
CA VAL A 95 9.02 2.41 -6.62
C VAL A 95 8.09 1.48 -5.86
N VAL A 96 8.64 0.42 -5.25
CA VAL A 96 7.84 -0.55 -4.48
C VAL A 96 7.97 -0.23 -2.99
N THR A 97 6.84 -0.01 -2.32
CA THR A 97 6.78 0.30 -0.88
C THR A 97 5.85 -0.65 -0.15
N LEU A 98 6.03 -0.79 1.17
CA LEU A 98 5.10 -1.51 2.03
C LEU A 98 4.17 -0.50 2.72
N ALA A 99 2.88 -0.84 2.79
CA ALA A 99 1.85 0.00 3.42
C ALA A 99 1.99 0.11 4.95
N ASP A 100 2.80 -0.73 5.59
CA ASP A 100 3.02 -0.75 7.03
C ASP A 100 4.32 -0.04 7.47
N MET A 101 4.94 0.73 6.58
CA MET A 101 6.11 1.57 6.87
C MET A 101 5.70 3.04 6.97
N PRO A 102 5.28 3.55 8.15
CA PRO A 102 4.71 4.89 8.28
C PRO A 102 5.74 6.03 8.22
N PHE A 103 7.05 5.72 8.33
CA PHE A 103 8.10 6.74 8.47
C PHE A 103 9.14 6.69 7.36
N PHE A 104 8.78 6.18 6.17
CA PHE A 104 9.60 6.47 4.99
C PHE A 104 9.27 7.91 4.56
N SER A 105 10.26 8.78 4.69
CA SER A 105 10.20 10.16 4.24
C SER A 105 11.49 10.48 3.50
N ASP A 106 11.45 11.56 2.73
CA ASP A 106 12.67 12.22 2.27
C ASP A 106 13.55 12.52 3.50
N PRO A 107 14.86 12.21 3.50
CA PRO A 107 15.76 12.57 4.61
C PRO A 107 15.96 14.09 4.66
N THR A 108 14.92 14.81 5.05
CA THR A 108 15.09 16.16 5.59
C THR A 108 15.43 15.98 7.07
N PRO A 109 16.56 16.51 7.57
CA PRO A 109 16.95 16.32 8.96
C PRO A 109 15.92 16.99 9.88
N ILE A 110 15.53 16.26 10.93
CA ILE A 110 14.87 16.81 12.12
C ILE A 110 15.81 17.76 12.85
#